data_AF-A0A1V5DKH1-F1
#
_entry.id   AF-A0A1V5DKH1-F1
#
_cell.length_a   1.000
_cell.length_b   1.000
_cell.length_c   1.000
_cell.angle_alpha   90.00
_cell.angle_beta   90.00
_cell.angle_gamma   90.00
#
_symmetry.space_group_name_H-M   'P 1'
#
loop_
_entity.id
_entity.type
_entity.pdbx_description
1 polymer ?
#
loop_
_entity_poly.entity_id
_entity_poly.type
_entity_poly.pdbx_seq_one_letter_code
_entity_poly.pdbx_strand_id
1 'polypeptide(L)'
;MAHLDDMTGRMPQLYRDGEILRGVLTQPAIQLEILDELGRLIAQSHWFDAAWEREDVVRLARLLDIEAQPWQDTDEFRAWVHSLRNAWLRHSGSVTVAGLQSFVKEYVERYSRAVAISAVPALTLWTDFPDPSAAAFVENPGRRRILPAGPSALQPLALFPVVNRGLDPVPIRFLLENLSGAPEYVPLIANVTTGQALIYKGTIGQGERLWIDIAKDGTATGTFEDREVSDRLVSIADFSPGTPFESNAIASPARAMTLNRGENTLWFFPCALFDEQGLDRYLSALAALNISQGVFDSSAFDSSLFSQDALVQIFVAYEEAQPASFSIELPAGLMLSEAGQIKEALEKRETLASSLQEGVDKLKAAGVQGKVTLLELQEVQFQRDYLKDSTPKRFKSAGPTGTDQEPAIGAMFEKTGLNYSIFH
;
A
#
# COMPACT_ATOMS: atom_id res chain seq x y z
N MET A 1 -40.14 -23.70 41.76
CA MET A 1 -40.78 -24.34 42.94
C MET A 1 -39.84 -24.57 44.12
N ALA A 2 -38.53 -24.28 44.03
CA ALA A 2 -37.59 -24.54 45.12
C ALA A 2 -37.95 -23.77 46.41
N HIS A 3 -38.41 -22.53 46.29
CA HIS A 3 -38.78 -21.70 47.46
C HIS A 3 -40.04 -22.17 48.18
N LEU A 4 -41.03 -22.71 47.47
CA LEU A 4 -42.25 -23.25 48.09
C LEU A 4 -41.92 -24.47 48.97
N ASP A 5 -41.06 -25.35 48.47
CA ASP A 5 -40.62 -26.54 49.20
C ASP A 5 -39.70 -26.15 50.37
N ASP A 6 -38.87 -25.12 50.22
CA ASP A 6 -38.01 -24.59 51.29
C ASP A 6 -38.84 -23.91 52.41
N MET A 7 -39.87 -23.15 52.04
CA MET A 7 -40.79 -22.51 52.98
C MET A 7 -41.65 -23.52 53.74
N THR A 8 -42.20 -24.52 53.04
CA THR A 8 -42.97 -25.61 53.68
C THR A 8 -42.09 -26.53 54.52
N GLY A 9 -40.82 -26.73 54.12
CA GLY A 9 -39.81 -27.44 54.89
C GLY A 9 -39.48 -26.79 56.25
N ARG A 10 -39.61 -25.47 56.38
CA ARG A 10 -39.40 -24.74 57.65
C ARG A 10 -40.60 -24.75 58.60
N MET A 11 -41.76 -25.24 58.14
CA MET A 11 -42.97 -25.33 58.97
C MET A 11 -42.99 -26.62 59.80
N PRO A 12 -43.66 -26.62 60.97
CA PRO A 12 -43.94 -27.82 61.76
C PRO A 12 -44.71 -28.88 60.95
N GLN A 13 -44.50 -30.18 61.23
CA GLN A 13 -45.08 -31.31 60.46
C GLN A 13 -46.58 -31.17 60.17
N LEU A 14 -47.38 -30.76 61.15
CA LEU A 14 -48.84 -30.63 61.00
C LEU A 14 -49.26 -29.61 59.92
N TYR A 15 -48.44 -28.60 59.67
CA TYR A 15 -48.70 -27.52 58.71
C TYR A 15 -48.02 -27.76 57.35
N ARG A 16 -47.03 -28.67 57.30
CA ARG A 16 -46.29 -29.02 56.08
C ARG A 16 -47.15 -29.81 55.10
N ASP A 17 -48.02 -30.68 55.61
CA ASP A 17 -48.84 -31.59 54.80
C ASP A 17 -50.23 -30.98 54.42
N GLY A 18 -50.52 -29.75 54.83
CA GLY A 18 -51.81 -29.09 54.59
C GLY A 18 -51.89 -28.35 53.25
N GLU A 19 -52.81 -28.76 52.37
CA GLU A 19 -53.00 -28.16 51.03
C GLU A 19 -53.34 -26.66 51.06
N ILE A 20 -54.14 -26.21 52.03
CA ILE A 20 -54.57 -24.81 52.15
C ILE A 20 -53.37 -23.90 52.44
N LEU A 21 -52.51 -24.29 53.38
CA LEU A 21 -51.31 -23.52 53.73
C LEU A 21 -50.29 -23.51 52.60
N ARG A 22 -50.14 -24.62 51.87
CA ARG A 22 -49.31 -24.67 50.66
C ARG A 22 -49.84 -23.74 49.57
N GLY A 23 -51.16 -23.68 49.37
CA GLY A 23 -51.81 -22.72 48.48
C GLY A 23 -51.55 -21.26 48.87
N VAL A 24 -51.64 -20.93 50.16
CA VAL A 24 -51.34 -19.58 50.68
C VAL A 24 -49.85 -19.23 50.50
N LEU A 25 -48.94 -20.19 50.70
CA LEU A 25 -47.49 -19.98 50.53
C LEU A 25 -47.06 -19.93 49.06
N THR A 26 -47.90 -20.35 48.11
CA THR A 26 -47.58 -20.35 46.68
C THR A 26 -47.33 -18.94 46.16
N GLN A 27 -48.17 -17.98 46.52
CA GLN A 27 -48.04 -16.59 46.08
C GLN A 27 -46.74 -15.91 46.58
N PRO A 28 -46.38 -15.94 47.88
CA PRO A 28 -45.10 -15.39 48.33
C PRO A 28 -43.89 -16.17 47.78
N ALA A 29 -43.99 -17.49 47.56
CA ALA A 29 -42.91 -18.25 46.93
C ALA A 29 -42.65 -17.79 45.49
N ILE A 30 -43.70 -17.55 44.70
CA ILE A 30 -43.56 -16.99 43.34
C ILE A 30 -42.94 -15.58 43.38
N GLN A 31 -43.33 -14.74 44.33
CA GLN A 31 -42.73 -13.40 44.48
C GLN A 31 -41.23 -13.49 44.82
N LEU A 32 -40.82 -14.44 45.66
CA LEU A 32 -39.39 -14.68 45.93
C LEU A 32 -38.64 -15.22 44.70
N GLU A 33 -39.26 -16.09 43.90
CA GLU A 33 -38.66 -16.54 42.63
C GLU A 33 -38.44 -15.37 41.66
N ILE A 34 -39.42 -14.46 41.55
CA ILE A 34 -39.31 -13.23 40.74
C ILE A 34 -38.19 -12.34 41.29
N LEU A 35 -38.09 -12.15 42.61
CA LEU A 35 -37.04 -11.36 43.22
C LEU A 35 -35.65 -11.96 42.99
N ASP A 36 -35.51 -13.28 43.05
CA ASP A 36 -34.25 -13.97 42.77
C ASP A 36 -33.86 -13.89 41.29
N GLU A 37 -34.83 -13.92 40.38
CA GLU A 37 -34.61 -13.71 38.96
C GLU A 37 -34.19 -12.27 38.67
N LEU A 38 -34.89 -11.29 39.23
CA LEU A 38 -34.51 -9.88 39.15
C LEU A 38 -33.13 -9.62 39.76
N GLY A 39 -32.84 -10.23 40.91
CA GLY A 39 -31.53 -10.15 41.56
C GLY A 39 -30.41 -10.73 40.67
N ARG A 40 -30.67 -11.83 39.97
CA ARG A 40 -29.74 -12.41 38.99
C ARG A 40 -29.55 -11.50 37.78
N LEU A 41 -30.62 -10.93 37.23
CA LEU A 41 -30.54 -9.98 36.11
C LEU A 41 -29.74 -8.74 36.48
N ILE A 42 -30.00 -8.16 37.66
CA ILE A 42 -29.23 -7.03 38.19
C ILE A 42 -27.77 -7.43 38.40
N ALA A 43 -27.49 -8.60 38.98
CA ALA A 43 -26.11 -9.04 39.16
C ALA A 43 -25.39 -9.18 37.81
N GLN A 44 -26.05 -9.74 36.79
CA GLN A 44 -25.49 -9.92 35.46
C GLN A 44 -25.25 -8.60 34.73
N SER A 45 -26.12 -7.59 34.88
CA SER A 45 -25.95 -6.28 34.23
C SER A 45 -24.71 -5.51 34.69
N HIS A 46 -24.13 -5.86 35.84
CA HIS A 46 -22.90 -5.26 36.36
C HIS A 46 -21.62 -5.93 35.81
N TRP A 47 -21.73 -7.06 35.12
CA TRP A 47 -20.58 -7.79 34.56
C TRP A 47 -20.60 -7.73 33.04
N PHE A 48 -19.57 -7.13 32.44
CA PHE A 48 -19.50 -6.87 30.99
C PHE A 48 -19.76 -8.10 30.11
N ASP A 49 -19.19 -9.25 30.49
CA ASP A 49 -19.30 -10.51 29.73
C ASP A 49 -20.64 -11.23 29.96
N ALA A 50 -21.34 -10.92 31.06
CA ALA A 50 -22.59 -11.58 31.44
C ALA A 50 -23.84 -10.72 31.19
N ALA A 51 -23.68 -9.40 31.00
CA ALA A 51 -24.76 -8.47 30.76
C ALA A 51 -25.49 -8.80 29.45
N TRP A 52 -26.77 -9.16 29.54
CA TRP A 52 -27.55 -9.59 28.37
C TRP A 52 -27.96 -8.42 27.46
N GLU A 53 -28.29 -7.28 28.06
CA GLU A 53 -28.78 -6.11 27.33
C GLU A 53 -27.63 -5.26 26.79
N ARG A 54 -27.71 -4.90 25.50
CA ARG A 54 -26.74 -4.02 24.83
C ARG A 54 -26.57 -2.70 25.57
N GLU A 55 -27.65 -2.13 26.09
CA GLU A 55 -27.62 -0.85 26.78
C GLU A 55 -26.69 -0.89 28.01
N ASP A 56 -26.73 -1.96 28.79
CA ASP A 56 -25.87 -2.13 29.96
C ASP A 56 -24.41 -2.33 29.56
N VAL A 57 -24.15 -3.12 28.51
CA VAL A 57 -22.79 -3.30 27.96
C VAL A 57 -22.21 -1.95 27.49
N VAL A 58 -23.01 -1.12 26.81
CA VAL A 58 -22.62 0.22 26.39
C VAL A 58 -22.37 1.15 27.58
N ARG A 59 -23.23 1.13 28.60
CA ARG A 59 -23.03 1.92 29.82
C ARG A 59 -21.73 1.54 30.54
N LEU A 60 -21.41 0.25 30.62
CA LEU A 60 -20.16 -0.23 31.21
C LEU A 60 -18.94 0.17 30.36
N ALA A 61 -19.01 0.05 29.03
CA ALA A 61 -17.92 0.44 28.13
C ALA A 61 -17.60 1.93 28.18
N ARG A 62 -18.61 2.78 28.44
CA ARG A 62 -18.42 4.23 28.64
C ARG A 62 -17.52 4.57 29.82
N LEU A 63 -17.35 3.68 30.80
CA LEU A 63 -16.36 3.90 31.88
C LEU A 63 -14.92 3.96 31.37
N LEU A 64 -14.66 3.41 30.18
CA LEU A 64 -13.39 3.44 29.49
C LEU A 64 -13.40 4.39 28.27
N ASP A 65 -14.42 5.25 28.17
CA ASP A 65 -14.65 6.15 27.01
C ASP A 65 -14.71 5.40 25.66
N ILE A 66 -15.20 4.15 25.66
CA ILE A 66 -15.42 3.39 24.42
C ILE A 66 -16.89 3.47 24.03
N GLU A 67 -17.15 4.09 22.88
CA GLU A 67 -18.48 4.19 22.28
C GLU A 67 -18.76 3.04 21.32
N ALA A 68 -20.03 2.62 21.27
CA ALA A 68 -20.52 1.63 20.33
C ALA A 68 -20.93 2.28 19.01
N GLN A 69 -20.61 1.62 17.91
CA GLN A 69 -21.06 2.04 16.60
C GLN A 69 -22.51 1.58 16.33
N PRO A 70 -23.31 2.32 15.55
CA PRO A 70 -24.72 2.01 15.32
C PRO A 70 -24.97 0.60 14.78
N TRP A 71 -24.08 0.10 13.93
CA TRP A 71 -24.17 -1.20 13.25
C TRP A 71 -23.66 -2.39 14.07
N GLN A 72 -22.95 -2.16 15.18
CA GLN A 72 -22.37 -3.24 15.97
C GLN A 72 -23.42 -3.94 16.83
N ASP A 73 -23.48 -5.26 16.71
CA ASP A 73 -24.22 -6.11 17.65
C ASP A 73 -23.46 -6.22 18.99
N THR A 74 -24.11 -6.78 20.02
CA THR A 74 -23.57 -6.90 21.38
C THR A 74 -22.23 -7.65 21.38
N ASP A 75 -22.12 -8.78 20.69
CA ASP A 75 -20.90 -9.59 20.69
C ASP A 75 -19.76 -8.97 19.87
N GLU A 76 -20.09 -8.28 18.76
CA GLU A 76 -19.12 -7.48 18.01
C GLU A 76 -18.60 -6.31 18.87
N PHE A 77 -19.48 -5.65 19.60
CA PHE A 77 -19.11 -4.55 20.50
C PHE A 77 -18.26 -5.05 21.68
N ARG A 78 -18.54 -6.23 22.22
CA ARG A 78 -17.66 -6.87 23.22
C ARG A 78 -16.28 -7.18 22.64
N ALA A 79 -16.23 -7.73 21.43
CA ALA A 79 -14.97 -7.99 20.73
C ALA A 79 -14.13 -6.72 20.60
N TRP A 80 -14.78 -5.61 20.22
CA TRP A 80 -14.19 -4.28 20.12
C TRP A 80 -13.63 -3.78 21.46
N VAL A 81 -14.47 -3.74 22.50
CA VAL A 81 -14.10 -3.22 23.83
C VAL A 81 -12.94 -4.03 24.44
N HIS A 82 -12.99 -5.36 24.37
CA HIS A 82 -11.89 -6.18 24.90
C HIS A 82 -10.57 -5.91 24.22
N SER A 83 -10.59 -5.83 22.89
CA SER A 83 -9.38 -5.65 22.08
C SER A 83 -8.74 -4.29 22.35
N LEU A 84 -9.55 -3.21 22.39
CA LEU A 84 -9.06 -1.87 22.74
C LEU A 84 -8.54 -1.81 24.18
N ARG A 85 -9.33 -2.27 25.15
CA ARG A 85 -8.95 -2.26 26.56
C ARG A 85 -7.65 -3.02 26.81
N ASN A 86 -7.49 -4.20 26.21
CA ASN A 86 -6.31 -5.01 26.43
C ASN A 86 -5.07 -4.38 25.76
N ALA A 87 -5.23 -3.81 24.57
CA ALA A 87 -4.17 -3.04 23.93
C ALA A 87 -3.72 -1.85 24.79
N TRP A 88 -4.67 -1.12 25.40
CA TRP A 88 -4.35 0.00 26.30
C TRP A 88 -3.68 -0.42 27.60
N LEU A 89 -4.20 -1.44 28.28
CA LEU A 89 -3.87 -1.73 29.67
C LEU A 89 -2.86 -2.86 29.87
N ARG A 90 -2.82 -3.84 28.95
CA ARG A 90 -2.04 -5.08 29.15
C ARG A 90 -0.76 -5.13 28.31
N HIS A 91 -0.78 -4.54 27.12
CA HIS A 91 0.29 -4.74 26.12
C HIS A 91 1.05 -3.44 25.86
N SER A 92 1.99 -3.13 26.74
CA SER A 92 2.99 -2.04 26.64
C SER A 92 2.43 -0.61 26.45
N GLY A 93 1.11 -0.43 26.45
CA GLY A 93 0.43 0.86 26.31
C GLY A 93 -0.02 1.15 24.87
N SER A 94 -0.92 2.13 24.74
CA SER A 94 -1.33 2.69 23.45
C SER A 94 -0.12 3.20 22.67
N VAL A 95 -0.23 3.27 21.34
CA VAL A 95 0.80 3.81 20.43
C VAL A 95 2.02 2.91 20.19
N THR A 96 2.19 1.80 20.91
CA THR A 96 3.30 0.86 20.66
C THR A 96 3.00 -0.14 19.55
N VAL A 97 4.03 -0.60 18.83
CA VAL A 97 3.91 -1.68 17.82
C VAL A 97 3.26 -2.92 18.44
N ALA A 98 3.72 -3.33 19.62
CA ALA A 98 3.16 -4.48 20.34
C ALA A 98 1.67 -4.30 20.71
N GLY A 99 1.27 -3.10 21.14
CA GLY A 99 -0.12 -2.77 21.45
C GLY A 99 -1.02 -2.83 20.19
N LEU A 100 -0.55 -2.29 19.06
CA LEU A 100 -1.25 -2.34 17.77
C LEU A 100 -1.38 -3.77 17.25
N GLN A 101 -0.29 -4.55 17.27
CA GLN A 101 -0.31 -5.96 16.87
C GLN A 101 -1.25 -6.79 17.75
N SER A 102 -1.24 -6.54 19.06
CA SER A 102 -2.15 -7.21 20.00
C SER A 102 -3.61 -6.84 19.75
N PHE A 103 -3.91 -5.57 19.50
CA PHE A 103 -5.26 -5.11 19.15
C PHE A 103 -5.77 -5.84 17.90
N VAL A 104 -4.98 -5.80 16.81
CA VAL A 104 -5.38 -6.39 15.53
C VAL A 104 -5.60 -7.89 15.67
N LYS A 105 -4.68 -8.59 16.34
CA LYS A 105 -4.81 -10.02 16.61
C LYS A 105 -6.07 -10.35 17.40
N GLU A 106 -6.27 -9.70 18.53
CA GLU A 106 -7.39 -10.00 19.42
C GLU A 106 -8.74 -9.64 18.77
N TYR A 107 -8.79 -8.52 18.03
CA TYR A 107 -10.01 -8.10 17.35
C TYR A 107 -10.38 -9.04 16.21
N VAL A 108 -9.42 -9.43 15.36
CA VAL A 108 -9.65 -10.42 14.29
C VAL A 108 -10.18 -11.73 14.86
N GLU A 109 -9.57 -12.26 15.92
CA GLU A 109 -9.99 -13.51 16.55
C GLU A 109 -11.40 -13.43 17.15
N ARG A 110 -11.71 -12.35 17.88
CA ARG A 110 -13.01 -12.19 18.55
C ARG A 110 -14.13 -11.83 17.57
N TYR A 111 -13.87 -10.94 16.61
CA TYR A 111 -14.83 -10.58 15.56
C TYR A 111 -15.21 -11.81 14.72
N SER A 112 -14.21 -12.60 14.30
CA SER A 112 -14.44 -13.84 13.54
C SER A 112 -15.37 -14.81 14.28
N ARG A 113 -15.26 -14.90 15.62
CA ARG A 113 -16.16 -15.72 16.45
C ARG A 113 -17.56 -15.13 16.57
N ALA A 114 -17.68 -13.82 16.78
CA ALA A 114 -18.97 -13.14 16.93
C ALA A 114 -19.82 -13.25 15.65
N VAL A 115 -19.16 -13.18 14.50
CA VAL A 115 -19.81 -13.04 13.19
C VAL A 115 -19.84 -14.36 12.39
N ALA A 116 -19.20 -15.41 12.93
CA ALA A 116 -19.07 -16.74 12.32
C ALA A 116 -18.41 -16.72 10.91
N ILE A 117 -17.45 -15.83 10.69
CA ILE A 117 -16.65 -15.77 9.46
C ILE A 117 -15.16 -15.87 9.79
N SER A 118 -14.36 -16.44 8.89
CA SER A 118 -12.90 -16.43 9.00
C SER A 118 -12.30 -15.78 7.76
N ALA A 119 -12.18 -14.45 7.78
CA ALA A 119 -11.64 -13.65 6.68
C ALA A 119 -10.11 -13.49 6.73
N VAL A 120 -9.50 -13.71 7.90
CA VAL A 120 -8.05 -13.63 8.11
C VAL A 120 -7.66 -14.88 8.92
N PRO A 121 -6.60 -15.61 8.54
CA PRO A 121 -6.12 -16.76 9.29
C PRO A 121 -5.57 -16.30 10.65
N ALA A 122 -5.31 -17.27 11.54
CA ALA A 122 -4.77 -16.96 12.86
C ALA A 122 -3.42 -16.24 12.77
N LEU A 123 -3.35 -15.04 13.36
CA LEU A 123 -2.16 -14.19 13.35
C LEU A 123 -1.14 -14.68 14.38
N THR A 124 -0.26 -15.58 13.93
CA THR A 124 0.77 -16.22 14.76
C THR A 124 2.15 -15.62 14.57
N LEU A 125 2.47 -15.21 13.34
CA LEU A 125 3.74 -14.60 12.96
C LEU A 125 3.51 -13.16 12.47
N TRP A 126 4.44 -12.28 12.85
CA TRP A 126 4.50 -10.90 12.38
C TRP A 126 5.83 -10.66 11.67
N THR A 127 5.78 -10.06 10.48
CA THR A 127 6.95 -9.64 9.69
C THR A 127 7.05 -8.11 9.65
N ASP A 128 8.23 -7.60 9.33
CA ASP A 128 8.52 -6.19 9.09
C ASP A 128 8.49 -5.80 7.60
N PHE A 129 8.22 -6.78 6.73
CA PHE A 129 8.04 -6.61 5.28
C PHE A 129 6.72 -7.26 4.82
N PRO A 130 6.13 -6.78 3.71
CA PRO A 130 4.93 -7.37 3.11
C PRO A 130 5.08 -8.87 2.83
N ASP A 131 4.18 -9.68 3.41
CA ASP A 131 4.12 -11.13 3.19
C ASP A 131 2.64 -11.53 2.94
N PRO A 132 2.30 -12.16 1.81
CA PRO A 132 0.93 -12.59 1.54
C PRO A 132 0.45 -13.72 2.46
N SER A 133 1.35 -14.37 3.19
CA SER A 133 1.08 -15.53 4.06
C SER A 133 1.12 -15.23 5.55
N ALA A 134 1.63 -14.05 5.95
CA ALA A 134 1.78 -13.64 7.34
C ALA A 134 1.26 -12.21 7.54
N ALA A 135 1.01 -11.81 8.79
CA ALA A 135 0.74 -10.41 9.07
C ALA A 135 2.04 -9.61 9.03
N ALA A 136 2.01 -8.42 8.43
CA ALA A 136 3.16 -7.52 8.40
C ALA A 136 2.83 -6.20 9.13
N PHE A 137 3.78 -5.72 9.92
CA PHE A 137 3.80 -4.36 10.43
C PHE A 137 4.98 -3.64 9.79
N VAL A 138 4.72 -2.81 8.79
CA VAL A 138 5.75 -2.13 8.01
C VAL A 138 5.82 -0.67 8.47
N GLU A 139 6.96 -0.30 9.06
CA GLU A 139 7.24 1.10 9.39
C GLU A 139 7.69 1.87 8.15
N ASN A 140 7.18 3.10 7.98
CA ASN A 140 7.48 3.99 6.87
C ASN A 140 7.34 3.31 5.49
N PRO A 141 6.15 2.75 5.16
CA PRO A 141 5.95 2.01 3.92
C PRO A 141 6.39 2.81 2.69
N GLY A 142 6.99 2.11 1.73
CA GLY A 142 7.45 2.69 0.49
C GLY A 142 6.29 3.26 -0.33
N ARG A 143 6.44 4.50 -0.80
CA ARG A 143 5.52 5.13 -1.74
C ARG A 143 6.17 5.21 -3.10
N ARG A 144 5.65 4.42 -4.03
CA ARG A 144 6.05 4.56 -5.43
C ARG A 144 5.58 5.89 -6.01
N ARG A 145 6.50 6.59 -6.66
CA ARG A 145 6.27 7.77 -7.47
C ARG A 145 6.69 7.46 -8.89
N ILE A 146 5.83 7.79 -9.85
CA ILE A 146 6.13 7.77 -11.28
C ILE A 146 5.65 9.12 -11.81
N LEU A 147 6.57 9.91 -12.33
CA LEU A 147 6.30 11.28 -12.77
C LEU A 147 6.94 11.50 -14.14
N PRO A 148 6.24 12.14 -15.09
CA PRO A 148 6.90 12.61 -16.30
C PRO A 148 7.87 13.74 -15.93
N ALA A 149 9.03 13.76 -16.58
CA ALA A 149 9.99 14.84 -16.48
C ALA A 149 9.45 16.03 -17.29
N GLY A 150 8.59 16.84 -16.67
CA GLY A 150 7.91 17.97 -17.32
C GLY A 150 6.57 17.62 -17.99
N PRO A 151 5.86 18.63 -18.52
CA PRO A 151 4.51 18.47 -19.10
C PRO A 151 4.50 17.86 -20.51
N SER A 152 5.66 17.82 -21.18
CA SER A 152 5.83 17.33 -22.56
C SER A 152 7.21 16.69 -22.75
N ALA A 153 7.51 16.26 -23.98
CA ALA A 153 8.86 15.91 -24.42
C ALA A 153 9.90 16.93 -23.95
N LEU A 154 11.04 16.45 -23.45
CA LEU A 154 12.10 17.33 -22.97
C LEU A 154 13.04 17.74 -24.09
N GLN A 155 13.23 19.03 -24.25
CA GLN A 155 14.27 19.56 -25.11
C GLN A 155 15.65 19.26 -24.49
N PRO A 156 16.69 19.00 -25.32
CA PRO A 156 18.06 18.97 -24.85
C PRO A 156 18.42 20.19 -23.99
N LEU A 157 19.20 19.98 -22.93
CA LEU A 157 19.56 20.96 -21.89
C LEU A 157 18.44 21.35 -20.92
N ALA A 158 17.27 20.70 -20.96
CA ALA A 158 16.20 20.98 -20.01
C ALA A 158 16.59 20.57 -18.58
N LEU A 159 16.48 21.52 -17.65
CA LEU A 159 16.52 21.26 -16.22
C LEU A 159 15.10 21.02 -15.72
N PHE A 160 14.93 20.02 -14.85
CA PHE A 160 13.64 19.73 -14.23
C PHE A 160 13.82 19.27 -12.78
N PRO A 161 12.96 19.73 -11.85
CA PRO A 161 13.04 19.36 -10.45
C PRO A 161 12.35 18.01 -10.19
N VAL A 162 12.97 17.19 -9.35
CA VAL A 162 12.39 15.97 -8.77
C VAL A 162 12.50 16.07 -7.25
N VAL A 163 11.38 15.91 -6.54
CA VAL A 163 11.33 16.11 -5.09
C VAL A 163 11.14 14.77 -4.37
N ASN A 164 12.17 14.34 -3.64
CA ASN A 164 12.06 13.23 -2.70
C ASN A 164 11.52 13.77 -1.37
N ARG A 165 10.28 13.41 -1.02
CA ARG A 165 9.64 13.80 0.25
C ARG A 165 9.83 12.77 1.35
N GLY A 166 10.53 11.67 1.06
CA GLY A 166 10.82 10.61 2.00
C GLY A 166 11.87 10.96 3.04
N LEU A 167 12.15 9.99 3.92
CA LEU A 167 13.12 10.10 4.99
C LEU A 167 14.57 9.99 4.48
N ASP A 168 14.81 9.02 3.60
CA ASP A 168 16.15 8.62 3.17
C ASP A 168 16.42 8.99 1.71
N PRO A 169 17.70 9.09 1.29
CA PRO A 169 18.06 9.13 -0.12
C PRO A 169 17.59 7.85 -0.83
N VAL A 170 17.02 8.00 -2.02
CA VAL A 170 16.45 6.87 -2.77
C VAL A 170 17.06 6.74 -4.14
N PRO A 171 17.32 5.52 -4.64
CA PRO A 171 17.79 5.33 -5.99
C PRO A 171 16.65 5.61 -6.99
N ILE A 172 17.01 6.15 -8.14
CA ILE A 172 16.07 6.60 -9.16
C ILE A 172 16.11 5.68 -10.39
N ARG A 173 14.93 5.40 -10.95
CA ARG A 173 14.72 4.66 -12.19
C ARG A 173 14.27 5.62 -13.29
N PHE A 174 14.58 5.27 -14.53
CA PHE A 174 14.17 6.07 -15.69
C PHE A 174 13.49 5.19 -16.74
N LEU A 175 12.48 5.76 -17.40
CA LEU A 175 11.96 5.28 -18.67
C LEU A 175 12.19 6.39 -19.68
N LEU A 176 12.95 6.11 -20.74
CA LEU A 176 13.15 7.01 -21.87
C LEU A 176 12.38 6.45 -23.06
N GLU A 177 11.32 7.15 -23.46
CA GLU A 177 10.49 6.80 -24.60
C GLU A 177 10.78 7.75 -25.76
N ASN A 178 11.16 7.22 -26.92
CA ASN A 178 11.35 8.04 -28.12
C ASN A 178 10.00 8.30 -28.82
N LEU A 179 9.61 9.58 -28.92
CA LEU A 179 8.26 10.03 -29.29
C LEU A 179 7.96 10.07 -30.79
N SER A 180 8.95 9.82 -31.67
CA SER A 180 8.91 9.91 -33.15
C SER A 180 9.54 11.17 -33.76
N GLY A 181 10.12 11.00 -34.95
CA GLY A 181 10.80 12.04 -35.74
C GLY A 181 12.24 11.69 -36.08
N ALA A 182 13.02 11.25 -35.08
CA ALA A 182 14.40 10.79 -35.25
C ALA A 182 14.85 9.93 -34.05
N PRO A 183 15.92 9.14 -34.18
CA PRO A 183 16.57 8.48 -33.04
C PRO A 183 17.20 9.46 -32.05
N GLU A 184 17.19 9.11 -30.77
CA GLU A 184 17.96 9.80 -29.74
C GLU A 184 19.31 9.12 -29.57
N TYR A 185 20.39 9.90 -29.60
CA TYR A 185 21.75 9.37 -29.51
C TYR A 185 22.41 9.80 -28.19
N VAL A 186 23.03 8.84 -27.52
CA VAL A 186 23.83 8.99 -26.30
C VAL A 186 23.17 9.93 -25.27
N PRO A 187 21.96 9.60 -24.79
CA PRO A 187 21.29 10.41 -23.80
C PRO A 187 22.05 10.36 -22.47
N LEU A 188 22.25 11.54 -21.88
CA LEU A 188 22.82 11.72 -20.55
C LEU A 188 21.79 12.41 -19.65
N ILE A 189 21.58 11.83 -18.46
CA ILE A 189 20.81 12.45 -17.38
C ILE A 189 21.77 12.67 -16.22
N ALA A 190 21.84 13.89 -15.72
CA ALA A 190 22.66 14.26 -14.57
C ALA A 190 21.79 14.82 -13.44
N ASN A 191 22.04 14.38 -12.22
CA ASN A 191 21.56 15.05 -11.02
C ASN A 191 22.60 16.09 -10.60
N VAL A 192 22.32 17.36 -10.92
CA VAL A 192 23.18 18.49 -10.61
C VAL A 192 23.31 18.68 -9.09
N THR A 193 22.30 18.25 -8.32
CA THR A 193 22.30 18.34 -6.86
C THR A 193 23.23 17.32 -6.20
N THR A 194 23.32 16.09 -6.73
CA THR A 194 24.19 15.04 -6.17
C THR A 194 25.53 14.90 -6.89
N GLY A 195 25.69 15.51 -8.06
CA GLY A 195 26.88 15.32 -8.90
C GLY A 195 26.90 13.97 -9.61
N GLN A 196 25.80 13.21 -9.63
CA GLN A 196 25.76 11.90 -10.27
C GLN A 196 25.17 12.02 -11.68
N ALA A 197 25.72 11.29 -12.66
CA ALA A 197 25.15 11.20 -14.00
C ALA A 197 25.06 9.76 -14.50
N LEU A 198 24.12 9.52 -15.40
CA LEU A 198 23.94 8.27 -16.12
C LEU A 198 23.98 8.56 -17.62
N ILE A 199 24.77 7.77 -18.34
CA ILE A 199 24.93 7.84 -19.79
C ILE A 199 24.56 6.47 -20.37
N TYR A 200 23.71 6.49 -21.39
CA TYR A 200 23.52 5.33 -22.26
C TYR A 200 24.35 5.52 -23.53
N LYS A 201 25.35 4.68 -23.75
CA LYS A 201 26.24 4.72 -24.93
C LYS A 201 25.61 3.98 -26.10
N GLY A 202 24.70 4.64 -26.78
CA GLY A 202 24.09 4.13 -27.99
C GLY A 202 22.89 4.93 -28.43
N THR A 203 22.07 4.30 -29.26
CA THR A 203 20.88 4.94 -29.86
C THR A 203 19.61 4.36 -29.26
N ILE A 204 18.63 5.23 -28.99
CA ILE A 204 17.23 4.87 -28.75
C ILE A 204 16.49 5.11 -30.07
N GLY A 205 16.11 4.02 -30.73
CA GLY A 205 15.37 4.04 -31.98
C GLY A 205 13.98 4.67 -31.83
N GLN A 206 13.37 5.00 -32.96
CA GLN A 206 12.02 5.55 -32.99
C GLN A 206 11.01 4.57 -32.36
N GLY A 207 10.24 5.04 -31.37
CA GLY A 207 9.27 4.22 -30.66
C GLY A 207 9.88 3.17 -29.71
N GLU A 208 11.21 3.08 -29.62
CA GLU A 208 11.86 2.23 -28.63
C GLU A 208 11.79 2.87 -27.24
N ARG A 209 11.70 2.01 -26.22
CA ARG A 209 11.67 2.39 -24.81
C ARG A 209 12.88 1.82 -24.10
N LEU A 210 13.74 2.69 -23.59
CA LEU A 210 14.85 2.32 -22.73
C LEU A 210 14.38 2.36 -21.27
N TRP A 211 14.36 1.20 -20.64
CA TRP A 211 14.13 1.05 -19.21
C TRP A 211 15.48 1.02 -18.49
N ILE A 212 15.65 1.91 -17.54
CA ILE A 212 16.79 1.92 -16.62
C ILE A 212 16.25 1.56 -15.24
N ASP A 213 16.50 0.32 -14.83
CA ASP A 213 16.10 -0.24 -13.54
C ASP A 213 17.31 -0.43 -12.61
N ILE A 214 17.06 -0.83 -11.37
CA ILE A 214 18.04 -0.98 -10.31
C ILE A 214 18.06 -2.44 -9.87
N ALA A 215 19.20 -3.09 -10.05
CA ALA A 215 19.43 -4.43 -9.52
C ALA A 215 19.61 -4.41 -7.99
N LYS A 216 19.50 -5.57 -7.35
CA LYS A 216 19.57 -5.72 -5.88
C LYS A 216 20.88 -5.23 -5.26
N ASP A 217 21.96 -5.17 -6.04
CA ASP A 217 23.28 -4.70 -5.62
C ASP A 217 23.51 -3.19 -5.87
N GLY A 218 22.46 -2.47 -6.29
CA GLY A 218 22.49 -1.04 -6.59
C GLY A 218 23.11 -0.69 -7.96
N THR A 219 23.36 -1.68 -8.82
CA THR A 219 23.73 -1.42 -10.21
C THR A 219 22.53 -0.99 -11.05
N ALA A 220 22.75 -0.06 -11.97
CA ALA A 220 21.76 0.34 -12.95
C ALA A 220 21.81 -0.60 -14.16
N THR A 221 20.67 -1.19 -14.51
CA THR A 221 20.52 -2.13 -15.63
C THR A 221 19.65 -1.53 -16.71
N GLY A 222 20.00 -1.76 -17.97
CA GLY A 222 19.31 -1.19 -19.12
C GLY A 222 18.63 -2.27 -19.94
N THR A 223 17.36 -2.06 -20.30
CA THR A 223 16.64 -2.97 -21.20
C THR A 223 15.83 -2.21 -22.24
N PHE A 224 15.93 -2.60 -23.50
CA PHE A 224 14.95 -2.26 -24.54
C PHE A 224 13.97 -3.39 -24.68
N GLU A 225 12.74 -3.21 -24.20
CA GLU A 225 11.74 -4.28 -24.21
C GLU A 225 12.32 -5.57 -23.58
N ASP A 226 12.73 -6.57 -24.39
CA ASP A 226 13.36 -7.83 -23.94
C ASP A 226 14.87 -7.95 -24.18
N ARG A 227 15.52 -6.91 -24.70
CA ARG A 227 16.96 -6.91 -24.97
C ARG A 227 17.71 -6.16 -23.87
N GLU A 228 18.55 -6.88 -23.14
CA GLU A 228 19.48 -6.26 -22.18
C GLU A 228 20.56 -5.45 -22.91
N VAL A 229 20.80 -4.24 -22.41
CA VAL A 229 21.80 -3.27 -22.90
C VAL A 229 22.56 -2.62 -21.75
N SER A 230 22.64 -3.31 -20.60
CA SER A 230 23.34 -2.85 -19.39
C SER A 230 24.82 -2.57 -19.63
N ASP A 231 25.46 -3.25 -20.58
CA ASP A 231 26.86 -3.06 -21.00
C ASP A 231 27.14 -1.67 -21.59
N ARG A 232 26.09 -1.02 -22.13
CA ARG A 232 26.15 0.33 -22.70
C ARG A 232 25.83 1.41 -21.68
N LEU A 233 25.37 1.05 -20.48
CA LEU A 233 25.14 2.01 -19.41
C LEU A 233 26.42 2.29 -18.64
N VAL A 234 26.62 3.56 -18.33
CA VAL A 234 27.77 4.05 -17.59
C VAL A 234 27.33 5.13 -16.62
N SER A 235 27.85 5.09 -15.39
CA SER A 235 27.58 6.12 -14.38
C SER A 235 28.80 7.00 -14.12
N ILE A 236 28.57 8.26 -13.75
CA ILE A 236 29.58 9.23 -13.35
C ILE A 236 29.24 9.70 -11.92
N ALA A 237 30.22 9.71 -11.02
CA ALA A 237 30.00 10.08 -9.62
C ALA A 237 30.25 11.57 -9.30
N ASP A 238 31.17 12.22 -10.03
CA ASP A 238 31.61 13.61 -9.81
C ASP A 238 31.30 14.50 -11.03
N PHE A 239 30.09 14.39 -11.55
CA PHE A 239 29.58 15.23 -12.63
C PHE A 239 29.53 16.70 -12.19
N SER A 240 30.28 17.54 -12.90
CA SER A 240 30.22 19.00 -12.77
C SER A 240 30.02 19.63 -14.14
N PRO A 241 28.95 20.42 -14.34
CA PRO A 241 28.68 21.12 -15.60
C PRO A 241 29.89 21.94 -16.09
N GLY A 242 30.17 21.87 -17.39
CA GLY A 242 31.31 22.58 -18.00
C GLY A 242 32.68 21.90 -17.83
N THR A 243 32.76 20.79 -17.09
CA THR A 243 34.03 20.13 -16.77
C THR A 243 34.15 18.77 -17.47
N PRO A 244 35.22 18.51 -18.24
CA PRO A 244 35.53 17.19 -18.81
C PRO A 244 35.40 16.05 -17.82
N PHE A 245 34.77 14.94 -18.26
CA PHE A 245 34.73 13.72 -17.47
C PHE A 245 36.11 13.08 -17.43
N GLU A 246 36.64 12.84 -16.24
CA GLU A 246 37.83 12.03 -16.07
C GLU A 246 37.50 10.55 -16.18
N SER A 247 38.36 9.75 -16.82
CA SER A 247 38.10 8.31 -17.04
C SER A 247 37.98 7.49 -15.75
N ASN A 248 38.53 7.99 -14.64
CA ASN A 248 38.44 7.39 -13.30
C ASN A 248 37.05 7.58 -12.64
N ALA A 249 36.31 8.63 -13.00
CA ALA A 249 34.98 8.95 -12.47
C ALA A 249 33.88 8.13 -13.15
N ILE A 250 34.23 7.46 -14.26
CA ILE A 250 33.37 6.64 -15.08
C ILE A 250 33.34 5.21 -14.52
N ALA A 251 32.17 4.76 -14.06
CA ALA A 251 31.97 3.40 -13.56
C ALA A 251 31.16 2.54 -14.53
N SER A 252 31.64 1.31 -14.75
CA SER A 252 30.97 0.21 -15.43
C SER A 252 31.24 -1.08 -14.63
N PRO A 253 30.20 -1.82 -14.18
CA PRO A 253 28.77 -1.59 -14.40
C PRO A 253 28.28 -0.28 -13.80
N ALA A 254 27.30 0.35 -14.45
CA ALA A 254 26.74 1.61 -14.00
C ALA A 254 26.11 1.47 -12.61
N ARG A 255 26.25 2.51 -11.78
CA ARG A 255 25.57 2.64 -10.49
C ARG A 255 24.30 3.47 -10.63
N ALA A 256 23.26 3.08 -9.90
CA ALA A 256 22.03 3.86 -9.85
C ALA A 256 22.29 5.26 -9.30
N MET A 257 21.71 6.26 -9.96
CA MET A 257 21.69 7.63 -9.46
C MET A 257 20.76 7.72 -8.25
N THR A 258 21.01 8.65 -7.35
CA THR A 258 20.26 8.84 -6.10
C THR A 258 19.59 10.20 -6.06
N LEU A 259 18.45 10.26 -5.37
CA LEU A 259 17.74 11.47 -5.01
C LEU A 259 17.93 11.73 -3.52
N ASN A 260 18.64 12.80 -3.18
CA ASN A 260 18.72 13.28 -1.80
C ASN A 260 17.34 13.73 -1.32
N ARG A 261 17.13 13.78 -0.01
CA ARG A 261 15.90 14.34 0.57
C ARG A 261 15.73 15.79 0.13
N GLY A 262 14.52 16.16 -0.30
CA GLY A 262 14.18 17.48 -0.81
C GLY A 262 14.20 17.55 -2.33
N GLU A 263 14.39 18.76 -2.85
CA GLU A 263 14.44 19.02 -4.28
C GLU A 263 15.80 18.65 -4.88
N ASN A 264 15.78 17.85 -5.95
CA ASN A 264 16.94 17.53 -6.76
C ASN A 264 16.71 18.07 -8.16
N THR A 265 17.68 18.78 -8.71
CA THR A 265 17.61 19.30 -10.08
C THR A 265 18.28 18.31 -11.02
N LEU A 266 17.47 17.70 -11.89
CA LEU A 266 17.96 16.84 -12.95
C LEU A 266 18.15 17.63 -14.24
N TRP A 267 19.13 17.23 -15.04
CA TRP A 267 19.52 17.85 -16.28
C TRP A 267 19.66 16.80 -17.37
N PHE A 268 18.93 16.98 -18.47
CA PHE A 268 18.97 16.07 -19.60
C PHE A 268 19.66 16.71 -20.80
N PHE A 269 20.60 16.01 -21.43
CA PHE A 269 21.19 16.41 -22.72
C PHE A 269 21.86 15.23 -23.45
N PRO A 270 21.90 15.23 -24.79
CA PRO A 270 22.67 14.27 -25.56
C PRO A 270 24.17 14.65 -25.54
N CYS A 271 25.05 13.66 -25.34
CA CYS A 271 26.49 13.88 -25.21
C CYS A 271 27.26 13.42 -26.46
N ALA A 272 28.20 14.25 -26.95
CA ALA A 272 29.11 13.85 -28.02
C ALA A 272 30.16 12.85 -27.51
N LEU A 273 30.14 11.61 -28.01
CA LEU A 273 31.22 10.64 -27.84
C LEU A 273 31.86 10.34 -29.19
N PHE A 274 33.20 10.33 -29.23
CA PHE A 274 33.93 9.83 -30.40
C PHE A 274 33.60 8.35 -30.60
N ASP A 275 33.51 7.93 -31.87
CA ASP A 275 33.15 6.58 -32.33
C ASP A 275 31.67 6.15 -32.14
N GLU A 276 30.80 7.02 -31.63
CA GLU A 276 29.35 6.80 -31.55
C GLU A 276 28.59 7.56 -32.67
N GLN A 277 27.53 6.97 -33.24
CA GLN A 277 26.72 7.61 -34.29
C GLN A 277 25.95 8.82 -33.74
N GLY A 278 25.80 9.93 -34.48
CA GLY A 278 24.90 11.04 -34.08
C GLY A 278 25.54 12.42 -33.91
N LEU A 279 26.74 12.66 -34.48
CA LEU A 279 27.48 13.93 -34.37
C LEU A 279 26.66 15.20 -34.69
N ASP A 280 25.68 15.10 -35.59
CA ASP A 280 24.81 16.22 -35.96
C ASP A 280 23.75 16.57 -34.90
N ARG A 281 23.51 15.68 -33.93
CA ARG A 281 22.57 15.85 -32.80
C ARG A 281 23.29 16.22 -31.49
N TYR A 282 24.62 16.13 -31.42
CA TYR A 282 25.33 16.25 -30.15
C TYR A 282 25.66 17.66 -29.70
N LEU A 283 25.91 17.78 -28.39
CA LEU A 283 26.57 18.93 -27.79
C LEU A 283 28.06 18.62 -27.61
N SER A 284 28.92 19.26 -28.41
CA SER A 284 30.37 18.95 -28.49
C SER A 284 31.20 19.51 -27.33
N ALA A 285 30.61 20.40 -26.52
CA ALA A 285 31.17 20.86 -25.27
C ALA A 285 30.28 20.34 -24.14
N LEU A 286 30.88 19.81 -23.06
CA LEU A 286 30.12 19.53 -21.84
C LEU A 286 29.49 20.84 -21.41
N ALA A 287 28.17 20.92 -21.57
CA ALA A 287 27.48 22.16 -21.40
C ALA A 287 27.76 22.68 -19.98
N ALA A 288 28.02 23.98 -19.87
CA ALA A 288 27.97 24.65 -18.58
C ALA A 288 26.50 24.99 -18.29
N LEU A 289 26.12 25.13 -17.01
CA LEU A 289 24.72 25.40 -16.61
C LEU A 289 24.15 26.70 -17.20
N ASN A 290 25.01 27.63 -17.60
CA ASN A 290 24.62 28.89 -18.22
C ASN A 290 24.34 28.76 -19.73
N ILE A 291 24.58 27.58 -20.33
CA ILE A 291 24.28 27.33 -21.73
C ILE A 291 22.82 26.87 -21.84
N SER A 292 22.05 27.61 -22.64
CA SER A 292 20.67 27.27 -22.97
C SER A 292 20.53 26.91 -24.45
N GLN A 293 19.38 26.36 -24.84
CA GLN A 293 19.02 26.35 -26.25
C GLN A 293 18.74 27.76 -26.75
N GLY A 294 19.26 28.07 -27.93
CA GLY A 294 19.04 29.32 -28.63
C GLY A 294 17.71 29.30 -29.36
N VAL A 295 16.78 30.12 -28.89
CA VAL A 295 15.53 30.42 -29.60
C VAL A 295 15.71 31.75 -30.33
N PHE A 296 15.39 31.76 -31.63
CA PHE A 296 15.49 32.95 -32.47
C PHE A 296 14.71 34.12 -31.84
N ASP A 297 15.25 35.33 -31.91
CA ASP A 297 14.72 36.57 -31.32
C ASP A 297 14.62 36.66 -29.78
N SER A 298 14.93 35.60 -29.02
CA SER A 298 14.76 35.59 -27.56
C SER A 298 16.02 35.24 -26.76
N SER A 299 17.08 34.79 -27.41
CA SER A 299 18.33 34.36 -26.77
C SER A 299 19.55 35.16 -27.25
N ALA A 300 20.52 35.37 -26.37
CA ALA A 300 21.82 35.94 -26.73
C ALA A 300 22.74 34.85 -27.32
N PHE A 301 23.45 35.19 -28.40
CA PHE A 301 24.29 34.23 -29.15
C PHE A 301 25.48 33.70 -28.35
N ASP A 302 25.97 34.46 -27.35
CA ASP A 302 27.21 34.18 -26.63
C ASP A 302 27.12 32.99 -25.64
N SER A 303 25.90 32.49 -25.36
CA SER A 303 25.64 31.40 -24.41
C SER A 303 24.52 30.46 -24.84
N SER A 304 24.34 30.28 -26.16
CA SER A 304 23.23 29.51 -26.72
C SER A 304 23.69 28.50 -27.78
N LEU A 305 23.20 27.27 -27.72
CA LEU A 305 23.39 26.26 -28.77
C LEU A 305 22.21 26.26 -29.75
N PHE A 306 22.39 25.72 -30.96
CA PHE A 306 21.28 25.59 -31.92
C PHE A 306 20.10 24.83 -31.30
N SER A 307 18.89 25.32 -31.51
CA SER A 307 17.67 24.66 -31.05
C SER A 307 17.60 23.23 -31.57
N GLN A 308 17.33 22.29 -30.69
CA GLN A 308 17.16 20.88 -31.01
C GLN A 308 15.80 20.39 -30.53
N ASP A 309 15.12 19.64 -31.39
CA ASP A 309 13.81 19.09 -31.07
C ASP A 309 13.88 18.07 -29.92
N ALA A 310 12.84 18.10 -29.10
CA ALA A 310 12.61 17.12 -28.05
C ALA A 310 12.18 15.78 -28.67
N LEU A 311 13.05 14.77 -28.63
CA LEU A 311 12.75 13.44 -29.19
C LEU A 311 12.38 12.40 -28.14
N VAL A 312 12.65 12.67 -26.87
CA VAL A 312 12.42 11.73 -25.78
C VAL A 312 11.48 12.30 -24.74
N GLN A 313 10.53 11.47 -24.32
CA GLN A 313 9.80 11.64 -23.08
C GLN A 313 10.50 10.84 -21.97
N ILE A 314 10.85 11.51 -20.89
CA ILE A 314 11.50 10.88 -19.74
C ILE A 314 10.46 10.73 -18.64
N PHE A 315 10.32 9.52 -18.10
CA PHE A 315 9.62 9.30 -16.85
C PHE A 315 10.62 8.92 -15.77
N VAL A 316 10.40 9.49 -14.60
CA VAL A 316 11.19 9.26 -13.41
C VAL A 316 10.37 8.42 -12.45
N ALA A 317 10.93 7.30 -11.99
CA ALA A 317 10.31 6.44 -11.00
C ALA A 317 11.22 6.21 -9.80
N TYR A 318 10.68 6.36 -8.60
CA TYR A 318 11.39 6.10 -7.35
C TYR A 318 10.40 5.68 -6.26
N GLU A 319 10.91 5.11 -5.18
CA GLU A 319 10.11 4.68 -4.04
C GLU A 319 10.59 5.42 -2.80
N GLU A 320 9.78 6.35 -2.28
CA GLU A 320 10.13 7.16 -1.11
C GLU A 320 9.56 6.54 0.17
N ALA A 321 10.39 6.38 1.20
CA ALA A 321 9.93 5.93 2.53
C ALA A 321 9.08 7.03 3.18
N GLN A 322 7.80 6.75 3.44
CA GLN A 322 6.87 7.76 3.93
C GLN A 322 7.17 8.15 5.39
N PRO A 323 7.39 9.44 5.71
CA PRO A 323 7.69 9.85 7.07
C PRO A 323 6.46 9.70 7.99
N ALA A 324 6.71 9.32 9.25
CA ALA A 324 5.69 9.22 10.30
C ALA A 324 4.46 8.41 9.84
N SER A 325 4.70 7.23 9.29
CA SER A 325 3.64 6.35 8.80
C SER A 325 3.94 4.89 9.05
N PHE A 326 2.91 4.05 9.09
CA PHE A 326 3.03 2.61 9.13
C PHE A 326 1.87 1.95 8.37
N SER A 327 2.11 0.76 7.84
CA SER A 327 1.05 -0.12 7.33
C SER A 327 0.98 -1.41 8.13
N ILE A 328 -0.25 -1.87 8.35
CA ILE A 328 -0.55 -3.21 8.87
C ILE A 328 -1.18 -3.98 7.74
N GLU A 329 -0.53 -5.03 7.29
CA GLU A 329 -0.99 -5.86 6.19
C GLU A 329 -1.38 -7.22 6.72
N LEU A 330 -2.60 -7.65 6.40
CA LEU A 330 -3.18 -8.89 6.91
C LEU A 330 -3.45 -9.85 5.75
N PRO A 331 -3.09 -11.15 5.88
CA PRO A 331 -3.26 -12.13 4.82
C PRO A 331 -4.73 -12.51 4.70
N ALA A 332 -5.50 -11.75 3.92
CA ALA A 332 -6.96 -11.88 3.83
C ALA A 332 -7.43 -12.38 2.45
N GLY A 333 -6.54 -13.07 1.73
CA GLY A 333 -6.79 -13.52 0.36
C GLY A 333 -7.78 -14.68 0.24
N LEU A 334 -7.93 -15.46 1.31
CA LEU A 334 -8.88 -16.57 1.40
C LEU A 334 -9.84 -16.32 2.56
N MET A 335 -11.14 -16.44 2.29
CA MET A 335 -12.20 -16.28 3.27
C MET A 335 -13.00 -17.58 3.39
N LEU A 336 -13.25 -18.03 4.62
CA LEU A 336 -14.15 -19.13 4.92
C LEU A 336 -15.47 -18.57 5.47
N SER A 337 -16.58 -18.98 4.85
CA SER A 337 -17.94 -18.61 5.25
C SER A 337 -18.89 -19.80 5.07
N GLU A 338 -20.09 -19.72 5.63
CA GLU A 338 -21.15 -20.69 5.36
C GLU A 338 -21.58 -20.67 3.88
N ALA A 339 -21.98 -21.83 3.37
CA ALA A 339 -22.36 -21.99 1.97
C ALA A 339 -23.65 -21.19 1.65
N GLY A 340 -23.62 -20.40 0.58
CA GLY A 340 -24.79 -19.63 0.10
C GLY A 340 -24.91 -18.19 0.64
N GLN A 341 -24.05 -17.76 1.57
CA GLN A 341 -24.08 -16.42 2.19
C GLN A 341 -22.94 -15.50 1.73
N ILE A 342 -22.50 -15.60 0.47
CA ILE A 342 -21.30 -14.89 -0.01
C ILE A 342 -21.41 -13.36 0.15
N LYS A 343 -22.58 -12.77 -0.16
CA LYS A 343 -22.78 -11.31 -0.06
C LYS A 343 -22.62 -10.80 1.37
N GLU A 344 -23.28 -11.47 2.32
CA GLU A 344 -23.22 -11.13 3.73
C GLU A 344 -21.78 -11.30 4.27
N ALA A 345 -21.08 -12.36 3.86
CA ALA A 345 -19.69 -12.58 4.24
C ALA A 345 -18.74 -11.47 3.74
N LEU A 346 -18.98 -10.94 2.53
CA LEU A 346 -18.23 -9.80 2.00
C LEU A 346 -18.51 -8.51 2.78
N GLU A 347 -19.77 -8.22 3.10
CA GLU A 347 -20.15 -7.06 3.93
C GLU A 347 -19.50 -7.14 5.33
N LYS A 348 -19.45 -8.33 5.92
CA LYS A 348 -18.78 -8.59 7.20
C LYS A 348 -17.26 -8.42 7.09
N ARG A 349 -16.63 -8.83 5.98
CA ARG A 349 -15.19 -8.60 5.71
C ARG A 349 -14.88 -7.09 5.57
N GLU A 350 -15.74 -6.34 4.88
CA GLU A 350 -15.60 -4.89 4.77
C GLU A 350 -15.76 -4.19 6.13
N THR A 351 -16.73 -4.65 6.93
CA THR A 351 -16.95 -4.15 8.30
C THR A 351 -15.74 -4.43 9.19
N LEU A 352 -15.11 -5.62 9.07
CA LEU A 352 -13.86 -5.94 9.75
C LEU A 352 -12.74 -4.97 9.35
N ALA A 353 -12.55 -4.72 8.05
CA ALA A 353 -11.51 -3.82 7.56
C ALA A 353 -11.70 -2.39 8.10
N SER A 354 -12.93 -1.87 8.02
CA SER A 354 -13.29 -0.55 8.53
C SER A 354 -13.09 -0.44 10.04
N SER A 355 -13.52 -1.45 10.80
CA SER A 355 -13.37 -1.47 12.26
C SER A 355 -11.90 -1.56 12.67
N LEU A 356 -11.10 -2.38 12.00
CA LEU A 356 -9.65 -2.47 12.27
C LEU A 356 -8.96 -1.13 12.02
N GLN A 357 -9.29 -0.46 10.92
CA GLN A 357 -8.77 0.88 10.62
C GLN A 357 -9.17 1.88 11.70
N GLU A 358 -10.44 1.91 12.11
CA GLU A 358 -10.91 2.80 13.20
C GLU A 358 -10.17 2.52 14.52
N GLY A 359 -9.93 1.25 14.83
CA GLY A 359 -9.28 0.86 16.08
C GLY A 359 -7.80 1.24 16.10
N VAL A 360 -7.13 1.05 14.97
CA VAL A 360 -5.76 1.54 14.76
C VAL A 360 -5.71 3.06 14.83
N ASP A 361 -6.70 3.77 14.28
CA ASP A 361 -6.77 5.23 14.35
C ASP A 361 -6.99 5.75 15.78
N LYS A 362 -7.69 5.00 16.64
CA LYS A 362 -7.80 5.30 18.09
C LYS A 362 -6.52 4.99 18.87
N LEU A 363 -5.68 4.08 18.38
CA LEU A 363 -4.47 3.61 19.08
C LEU A 363 -3.19 4.31 18.63
N LYS A 364 -3.13 4.82 17.39
CA LYS A 364 -1.92 5.43 16.82
C LYS A 364 -1.57 6.77 17.48
N ALA A 365 -0.30 7.16 17.36
CA ALA A 365 0.15 8.50 17.73
C ALA A 365 -0.52 9.59 16.89
N ALA A 366 -0.75 10.75 17.51
CA ALA A 366 -1.18 11.95 16.80
C ALA A 366 -0.15 12.33 15.72
N GLY A 367 -0.64 12.62 14.50
CA GLY A 367 0.21 12.99 13.36
C GLY A 367 0.82 11.81 12.60
N VAL A 368 0.68 10.57 13.10
CA VAL A 368 1.14 9.36 12.38
C VAL A 368 0.04 8.83 11.46
N GLN A 369 0.41 8.52 10.22
CA GLN A 369 -0.50 7.89 9.26
C GLN A 369 -0.44 6.36 9.44
N GLY A 370 -1.56 5.75 9.83
CA GLY A 370 -1.68 4.30 9.95
C GLY A 370 -2.67 3.79 8.92
N LYS A 371 -2.30 2.73 8.18
CA LYS A 371 -3.20 2.08 7.22
C LYS A 371 -3.27 0.59 7.49
N VAL A 372 -4.47 0.05 7.63
CA VAL A 372 -4.72 -1.39 7.66
C VAL A 372 -5.16 -1.84 6.27
N THR A 373 -4.48 -2.85 5.71
CA THR A 373 -4.81 -3.42 4.42
C THR A 373 -5.07 -4.92 4.58
N LEU A 374 -6.27 -5.35 4.19
CA LEU A 374 -6.57 -6.76 4.00
C LEU A 374 -6.05 -7.16 2.61
N LEU A 375 -4.94 -7.91 2.57
CA LEU A 375 -4.33 -8.34 1.33
C LEU A 375 -5.28 -9.25 0.56
N GLU A 376 -5.46 -8.96 -0.72
CA GLU A 376 -6.18 -9.83 -1.63
C GLU A 376 -5.26 -10.95 -2.12
N LEU A 377 -5.85 -12.10 -2.49
CA LEU A 377 -5.09 -13.14 -3.16
C LEU A 377 -4.74 -12.62 -4.57
N GLN A 378 -3.47 -12.28 -4.77
CA GLN A 378 -2.97 -11.89 -6.08
C GLN A 378 -2.20 -13.06 -6.69
N GLU A 379 -2.75 -13.64 -7.75
CA GLU A 379 -2.00 -14.50 -8.67
C GLU A 379 -1.42 -13.62 -9.77
N VAL A 380 -0.17 -13.19 -9.61
CA VAL A 380 0.52 -12.38 -10.61
C VAL A 380 1.18 -13.30 -11.63
N GLN A 381 0.66 -13.32 -12.85
CA GLN A 381 1.35 -13.88 -14.01
C GLN A 381 2.04 -12.75 -14.76
N PHE A 382 3.37 -12.67 -14.66
CA PHE A 382 4.14 -11.70 -15.43
C PHE A 382 4.13 -12.11 -16.92
N GLN A 383 3.36 -11.38 -17.73
CA GLN A 383 3.44 -11.42 -19.19
C GLN A 383 4.07 -10.11 -19.68
N ARG A 384 5.18 -10.23 -20.41
CA ARG A 384 5.76 -9.11 -21.16
C ARG A 384 5.16 -9.12 -22.56
N ASP A 385 3.97 -8.55 -22.68
CA ASP A 385 3.32 -8.42 -23.98
C ASP A 385 3.85 -7.16 -24.67
N TYR A 386 4.62 -7.35 -25.74
CA TYR A 386 4.95 -6.28 -26.68
C TYR A 386 4.21 -6.52 -27.99
N LEU A 387 3.58 -5.46 -28.51
CA LEU A 387 2.86 -5.51 -29.78
C LEU A 387 3.88 -5.60 -30.92
N LYS A 388 4.29 -6.83 -31.27
CA LYS A 388 5.23 -7.08 -32.37
C LYS A 388 4.59 -6.88 -33.74
N ASP A 389 3.27 -7.00 -33.84
CA ASP A 389 2.54 -6.99 -35.11
C ASP A 389 1.04 -6.68 -34.87
N SER A 390 0.50 -5.64 -35.54
CA SER A 390 -0.92 -5.28 -35.47
C SER A 390 -1.68 -5.92 -36.63
N THR A 391 -1.75 -7.25 -36.64
CA THR A 391 -2.70 -7.98 -37.49
C THR A 391 -3.90 -8.40 -36.67
N PRO A 392 -5.12 -8.42 -37.22
CA PRO A 392 -6.31 -8.85 -36.50
C PRO A 392 -6.19 -10.33 -36.12
N LYS A 393 -5.68 -10.61 -34.91
CA LYS A 393 -5.61 -11.96 -34.35
C LYS A 393 -6.91 -12.26 -33.63
N ARG A 394 -7.62 -13.28 -34.11
CA ARG A 394 -8.74 -13.89 -33.38
C ARG A 394 -8.16 -14.85 -32.34
N PHE A 395 -8.30 -14.50 -31.06
CA PHE A 395 -8.00 -15.43 -29.97
C PHE A 395 -9.15 -16.44 -29.83
N LYS A 396 -8.83 -17.73 -29.81
CA LYS A 396 -9.75 -18.79 -29.34
C LYS A 396 -9.20 -19.27 -28.00
N SER A 397 -9.86 -18.91 -26.90
CA SER A 397 -9.65 -19.59 -25.62
C SER A 397 -10.65 -20.75 -25.53
N ALA A 398 -10.16 -21.95 -25.27
CA ALA A 398 -10.98 -23.11 -24.92
C ALA A 398 -10.65 -23.47 -23.47
N GLY A 399 -11.49 -23.04 -22.54
CA GLY A 399 -11.44 -23.44 -21.13
C GLY A 399 -12.36 -24.65 -20.86
N PRO A 400 -12.07 -25.49 -19.86
CA PRO A 400 -12.79 -26.75 -19.61
C PRO A 400 -14.21 -26.59 -19.02
N THR A 401 -14.69 -25.37 -18.76
CA THR A 401 -15.97 -25.13 -18.06
C THR A 401 -17.13 -24.68 -18.94
N GLY A 402 -17.00 -24.68 -20.28
CA GLY A 402 -18.16 -24.65 -21.18
C GLY A 402 -19.08 -23.41 -21.11
N THR A 403 -18.62 -22.32 -20.49
CA THR A 403 -19.25 -21.01 -20.62
C THR A 403 -18.52 -20.23 -21.70
N ASP A 404 -19.08 -20.24 -22.93
CA ASP A 404 -18.69 -19.33 -24.01
C ASP A 404 -19.16 -17.90 -23.67
N GLN A 405 -18.50 -17.29 -22.69
CA GLN A 405 -18.50 -15.84 -22.55
C GLN A 405 -17.11 -15.36 -22.95
N GLU A 406 -17.06 -14.41 -23.89
CA GLU A 406 -15.87 -13.58 -24.02
C GLU A 406 -15.57 -13.03 -22.62
N PRO A 407 -14.40 -13.36 -22.03
CA PRO A 407 -14.02 -12.70 -20.80
C PRO A 407 -14.05 -11.21 -21.09
N ALA A 408 -14.72 -10.44 -20.25
CA ALA A 408 -14.55 -8.99 -20.22
C ALA A 408 -13.11 -8.71 -19.75
N ILE A 409 -12.13 -9.04 -20.60
CA ILE A 409 -10.76 -8.59 -20.49
C ILE A 409 -10.89 -7.10 -20.74
N GLY A 410 -11.01 -6.34 -19.65
CA GLY A 410 -10.88 -4.91 -19.64
C GLY A 410 -9.43 -4.48 -19.95
N ALA A 411 -8.82 -5.05 -20.99
CA ALA A 411 -7.78 -4.37 -21.72
C ALA A 411 -8.46 -3.22 -22.44
N MET A 412 -8.73 -2.14 -21.69
CA MET A 412 -9.04 -0.85 -22.26
C MET A 412 -7.79 -0.36 -23.01
N PHE A 413 -7.56 -0.91 -24.20
CA PHE A 413 -6.67 -0.32 -25.21
C PHE A 413 -7.17 1.05 -25.68
N GLU A 414 -8.35 1.50 -25.23
CA GLU A 414 -8.95 2.78 -25.60
C GLU A 414 -8.93 3.86 -24.48
N LYS A 415 -8.53 3.56 -23.23
CA LYS A 415 -8.46 4.59 -22.17
C LYS A 415 -7.07 4.98 -21.71
N THR A 416 -6.09 4.11 -21.83
CA THR A 416 -4.68 4.50 -21.83
C THR A 416 -4.35 4.88 -23.26
N GLY A 417 -4.06 6.16 -23.52
CA GLY A 417 -3.48 6.53 -24.80
C GLY A 417 -2.29 5.62 -25.09
N LEU A 418 -2.01 5.34 -26.36
CA LEU A 418 -0.90 4.47 -26.82
C LEU A 418 0.46 4.72 -26.13
N ASN A 419 0.62 5.88 -25.48
CA ASN A 419 1.81 6.36 -24.78
C ASN A 419 1.77 6.17 -23.24
N TYR A 420 0.81 5.41 -22.69
CA TYR A 420 0.71 5.20 -21.23
C TYR A 420 0.80 3.72 -20.89
N SER A 421 2.03 3.22 -20.75
CA SER A 421 2.34 1.96 -20.07
C SER A 421 2.74 2.26 -18.63
N ILE A 422 2.13 1.58 -17.66
CA ILE A 422 2.40 1.80 -16.23
C ILE A 422 3.65 0.99 -15.85
N PHE A 423 4.59 1.65 -15.17
CA PHE A 423 5.80 1.04 -14.61
C PHE A 423 5.39 0.05 -13.50
N HIS A 424 5.70 -1.24 -13.66
CA HIS A 424 5.47 -2.28 -12.64
C HIS A 424 6.63 -2.45 -11.67
#